data_AF-A0A0H2SKX0-F1
#
_entry.id   AF-A0A0H2SKX0-F1
#
_cell.length_a   1.000
_cell.length_b   1.000
_cell.length_c   1.000
_cell.angle_alpha   90.00
_cell.angle_beta   90.00
_cell.angle_gamma   90.00
#
_symmetry.space_group_name_H-M   'P 1'
#
loop_
_entity.id
_entity.type
_entity.pdbx_description
1 polymer ?
#
loop_
_entity_poly.entity_id
_entity_poly.type
_entity_poly.pdbx_seq_one_letter_code
_entity_poly.pdbx_strand_id
1 'polypeptide(L)'
;MVTLIIFIWLIILSVVSLINLSLIISLWRKFNNFSISIDSSIEDQSNTLLARFQKITSSRLRALDNKIEILDQLIKDADEAYMKSFSMLTDLEKKNDELMRVKTVERIKKEKSHFSSLDSKKVEMPDIEDKKRVNNEYYNLQNTFRESYTAQTDQIEENIGNRQNEEMLIKQLAKNKELKENSLKDKIIEYYNRGMSINEIAKMLDKGSGEVKLIIDLYNRNTL
;
A
#
# COMPACT_ATOMS: atom_id res chain seq x y z
N MET A 1 86.67 -18.19 -13.18
CA MET A 1 85.87 -17.01 -13.60
C MET A 1 84.39 -17.36 -13.68
N VAL A 2 83.97 -18.28 -14.56
CA VAL A 2 82.54 -18.64 -14.75
C VAL A 2 81.87 -19.15 -13.46
N THR A 3 82.55 -19.97 -12.67
CA THR A 3 82.03 -20.51 -11.39
C THR A 3 81.78 -19.43 -10.34
N LEU A 4 82.61 -18.38 -10.28
CA LEU A 4 82.43 -17.25 -9.37
C LEU A 4 81.20 -16.40 -9.74
N ILE A 5 80.98 -16.20 -11.04
CA ILE A 5 79.81 -15.49 -11.57
C ILE A 5 78.50 -16.22 -11.22
N ILE A 6 78.49 -17.56 -11.34
CA ILE A 6 77.34 -18.38 -10.97
C ILE A 6 77.03 -18.27 -9.48
N PHE A 7 78.07 -18.26 -8.63
CA PHE A 7 77.90 -18.15 -7.18
C PHE A 7 77.31 -16.80 -6.75
N ILE A 8 77.75 -15.71 -7.39
CA ILE A 8 77.21 -14.36 -7.17
C ILE A 8 75.73 -14.29 -7.58
N TRP A 9 75.36 -14.92 -8.69
CA TRP A 9 73.98 -14.94 -9.16
C TRP A 9 73.04 -15.71 -8.21
N LEU A 10 73.52 -16.82 -7.63
CA LEU A 10 72.80 -17.57 -6.60
C LEU A 10 72.52 -16.76 -5.34
N ILE A 11 73.51 -15.97 -4.88
CA ILE A 11 73.34 -15.11 -3.71
C ILE A 11 72.27 -14.05 -3.97
N ILE A 12 72.31 -13.40 -5.15
CA ILE A 12 71.31 -12.39 -5.53
C ILE A 12 69.92 -12.99 -5.55
N LEU A 13 69.75 -14.19 -6.14
CA LEU A 13 68.46 -14.87 -6.20
C LEU A 13 67.92 -15.19 -4.80
N SER A 14 68.79 -15.63 -3.89
CA SER A 14 68.43 -15.91 -2.50
C SER A 14 67.96 -14.67 -1.76
N VAL A 15 68.63 -13.52 -1.96
CA VAL A 15 68.25 -12.25 -1.32
C VAL A 15 66.88 -11.78 -1.85
N VAL A 16 66.65 -11.86 -3.17
CA VAL A 16 65.35 -11.50 -3.76
C VAL A 16 64.24 -12.41 -3.22
N SER A 17 64.49 -13.71 -3.07
CA SER A 17 63.53 -14.65 -2.48
C SER A 17 63.18 -14.31 -1.03
N LEU A 18 64.17 -13.91 -0.21
CA LEU A 18 63.95 -13.50 1.18
C LEU A 18 63.09 -12.24 1.28
N ILE A 19 63.33 -11.27 0.40
CA ILE A 19 62.54 -10.04 0.34
C ILE A 19 61.08 -10.36 -0.03
N ASN A 20 60.87 -11.20 -1.05
CA ASN A 20 59.52 -11.61 -1.46
C ASN A 20 58.79 -12.37 -0.34
N LEU A 21 59.47 -13.29 0.36
CA LEU A 21 58.90 -14.00 1.51
C LEU A 21 58.48 -13.03 2.63
N SER A 22 59.33 -12.04 2.91
CA SER A 22 59.04 -11.00 3.92
C SER A 22 57.81 -10.17 3.57
N LEU A 23 57.67 -9.79 2.29
CA LEU A 23 56.50 -9.06 1.80
C LEU A 23 55.23 -9.91 1.92
N ILE A 24 55.29 -11.20 1.55
CA ILE A 24 54.15 -12.12 1.67
C ILE A 24 53.75 -12.30 3.14
N ILE A 25 54.71 -12.49 4.06
CA ILE A 25 54.43 -12.57 5.50
C ILE A 25 53.78 -11.28 6.02
N SER A 26 54.26 -10.12 5.56
CA SER A 26 53.73 -8.82 5.96
C SER A 26 52.31 -8.60 5.47
N LEU A 27 52.06 -8.96 4.20
CA LEU A 27 50.72 -8.91 3.61
C LEU A 27 49.77 -9.85 4.34
N TRP A 28 50.18 -11.09 4.62
CA TRP A 28 49.34 -12.06 5.32
C TRP A 28 48.95 -11.58 6.72
N ARG A 29 49.90 -11.01 7.48
CA ARG A 29 49.60 -10.40 8.79
C ARG A 29 48.61 -9.24 8.68
N LYS A 30 48.75 -8.38 7.66
CA LYS A 30 47.83 -7.26 7.43
C LYS A 30 46.42 -7.75 7.05
N PHE A 31 46.31 -8.76 6.19
CA PHE A 31 45.02 -9.32 5.77
C PHE A 31 44.28 -9.99 6.94
N ASN A 32 44.97 -10.77 7.77
CA ASN A 32 44.32 -11.45 8.91
C ASN A 32 43.80 -10.46 9.98
N ASN A 33 44.50 -9.35 10.20
CA ASN A 33 44.05 -8.32 11.14
C ASN A 33 42.85 -7.52 10.59
N PHE A 34 42.80 -7.29 9.28
CA PHE A 34 41.71 -6.57 8.62
C PHE A 34 40.41 -7.39 8.60
N SER A 35 40.49 -8.70 8.33
CA SER A 35 39.31 -9.58 8.29
C SER A 35 38.59 -9.66 9.64
N ILE A 36 39.33 -9.75 10.76
CA ILE A 36 38.74 -9.80 12.11
C ILE A 36 38.01 -8.50 12.45
N SER A 37 38.56 -7.35 12.09
CA SER A 37 37.95 -6.05 12.39
C SER A 37 36.68 -5.76 11.56
N ILE A 38 36.58 -6.32 10.36
CA ILE A 38 35.43 -6.13 9.47
C ILE A 38 34.27 -7.00 9.91
N ASP A 39 34.54 -8.25 10.26
CA ASP A 39 33.50 -9.21 10.61
C ASP A 39 32.76 -8.76 11.90
N SER A 40 33.50 -8.35 12.93
CA SER A 40 32.89 -7.81 14.16
C SER A 40 32.11 -6.51 13.92
N SER A 41 32.63 -5.61 13.08
CA SER A 41 31.96 -4.35 12.76
C SER A 41 30.68 -4.54 11.94
N ILE A 42 30.67 -5.51 11.03
CA ILE A 42 29.49 -5.85 10.21
C ILE A 42 28.45 -6.56 11.08
N GLU A 43 28.88 -7.45 11.98
CA GLU A 43 27.99 -8.17 12.88
C GLU A 43 27.31 -7.23 13.88
N ASP A 44 28.04 -6.27 14.47
CA ASP A 44 27.48 -5.24 15.34
C ASP A 44 26.48 -4.33 14.61
N GLN A 45 26.77 -3.95 13.36
CA GLN A 45 25.85 -3.19 12.51
C GLN A 45 24.60 -3.98 12.13
N SER A 46 24.75 -5.27 11.84
CA SER A 46 23.64 -6.19 11.56
C SER A 46 22.73 -6.33 12.78
N ASN A 47 23.30 -6.52 13.96
CA ASN A 47 22.55 -6.64 15.21
C ASN A 47 21.80 -5.35 15.56
N THR A 48 22.42 -4.19 15.35
CA THR A 48 21.72 -2.90 15.54
C THR A 48 20.63 -2.66 14.48
N LEU A 49 20.83 -3.08 13.23
CA LEU A 49 19.81 -3.03 12.19
C LEU A 49 18.62 -3.92 12.56
N LEU A 50 18.88 -5.15 13.01
CA LEU A 50 17.84 -6.11 13.42
C LEU A 50 17.00 -5.54 14.57
N ALA A 51 17.65 -4.98 15.58
CA ALA A 51 16.96 -4.34 16.70
C ALA A 51 16.10 -3.14 16.25
N ARG A 52 16.61 -2.32 15.33
CA ARG A 52 15.84 -1.21 14.74
C ARG A 52 14.66 -1.72 13.91
N PHE A 53 14.86 -2.76 13.12
CA PHE A 53 13.82 -3.36 12.29
C PHE A 53 12.71 -3.97 13.16
N GLN A 54 13.07 -4.70 14.21
CA GLN A 54 12.13 -5.25 15.18
C GLN A 54 11.33 -4.15 15.87
N LYS A 55 12.00 -3.07 16.30
CA LYS A 55 11.34 -1.90 16.91
C LYS A 55 10.39 -1.18 15.95
N ILE A 56 10.79 -0.98 14.69
CA ILE A 56 9.95 -0.34 13.67
C ILE A 56 8.74 -1.22 13.39
N THR A 57 8.94 -2.53 13.24
CA THR A 57 7.88 -3.48 12.94
C THR A 57 6.88 -3.55 14.09
N SER A 58 7.34 -3.63 15.34
CA SER A 58 6.44 -3.64 16.50
C SER A 58 5.68 -2.32 16.67
N SER A 59 6.33 -1.18 16.42
CA SER A 59 5.66 0.12 16.43
C SER A 59 4.60 0.25 15.35
N ARG A 60 4.88 -0.25 14.14
CA ARG A 60 3.93 -0.23 13.02
C ARG A 60 2.78 -1.20 13.24
N LEU A 61 3.05 -2.39 13.78
CA LEU A 61 2.04 -3.37 14.15
C LEU A 61 1.09 -2.78 15.21
N ARG A 62 1.63 -2.16 16.25
CA ARG A 62 0.81 -1.50 17.28
C ARG A 62 -0.03 -0.34 16.73
N ALA A 63 0.51 0.42 15.78
CA ALA A 63 -0.26 1.47 15.11
C ALA A 63 -1.37 0.90 14.22
N LEU A 64 -1.15 -0.25 13.58
CA LEU A 64 -2.18 -0.98 12.84
C LEU A 64 -3.26 -1.52 13.78
N ASP A 65 -2.89 -2.12 14.91
CA ASP A 65 -3.84 -2.63 15.90
C ASP A 65 -4.76 -1.51 16.40
N ASN A 66 -4.22 -0.33 16.69
CA ASN A 66 -5.01 0.85 17.06
C ASN A 66 -5.95 1.30 15.94
N LYS A 67 -5.50 1.27 14.68
CA LYS A 67 -6.37 1.61 13.53
C LYS A 67 -7.50 0.60 13.36
N ILE A 68 -7.25 -0.69 13.62
CA ILE A 68 -8.28 -1.74 13.59
C ILE A 68 -9.30 -1.48 14.70
N GLU A 69 -8.84 -1.19 15.92
CA GLU A 69 -9.74 -0.88 17.05
C GLU A 69 -10.64 0.34 16.78
N ILE A 70 -10.10 1.40 16.17
CA ILE A 70 -10.89 2.57 15.77
C ILE A 70 -11.91 2.21 14.68
N LEU A 71 -11.52 1.37 13.70
CA LEU A 71 -12.44 0.91 12.67
C LEU A 71 -13.58 0.07 13.25
N ASP A 72 -13.30 -0.81 14.19
CA ASP A 72 -14.33 -1.62 14.86
C ASP A 72 -15.33 -0.73 15.62
N GLN A 73 -14.83 0.31 16.31
CA GLN A 73 -15.71 1.31 16.95
C GLN A 73 -16.55 2.06 15.93
N LEU A 74 -15.95 2.50 14.82
CA LEU A 74 -16.64 3.25 13.79
C LEU A 74 -17.73 2.41 13.08
N ILE A 75 -17.46 1.13 12.86
CA ILE A 75 -18.44 0.17 12.32
C ILE A 75 -19.61 0.03 13.29
N LYS A 76 -19.31 -0.13 14.59
CA LYS A 76 -20.36 -0.24 15.61
C LYS A 76 -21.22 1.02 15.71
N ASP A 77 -20.60 2.20 15.69
CA ASP A 77 -21.31 3.49 15.73
C ASP A 77 -22.16 3.69 14.47
N ALA A 78 -21.65 3.28 13.31
CA ALA A 78 -22.40 3.31 12.06
C ALA A 78 -23.61 2.36 12.12
N ASP A 79 -23.43 1.13 12.61
CA ASP A 79 -24.52 0.16 12.78
C ASP A 79 -25.59 0.69 13.75
N GLU A 80 -25.19 1.33 14.85
CA GLU A 80 -26.13 1.98 15.77
C GLU A 80 -26.92 3.10 15.09
N ALA A 81 -26.23 3.96 14.31
CA ALA A 81 -26.87 5.02 13.55
C ALA A 81 -27.83 4.47 12.47
N TYR A 82 -27.47 3.36 11.82
CA TYR A 82 -28.33 2.66 10.86
C TYR A 82 -29.56 2.08 11.55
N MET A 83 -29.41 1.39 12.69
CA MET A 83 -30.53 0.84 13.44
C MET A 83 -31.49 1.94 13.89
N LYS A 84 -30.95 3.06 14.38
CA LYS A 84 -31.76 4.22 14.81
C LYS A 84 -32.50 4.86 13.64
N SER A 85 -31.84 4.99 12.49
CA SER A 85 -32.48 5.54 11.28
C SER A 85 -33.59 4.60 10.81
N PHE A 86 -33.35 3.29 10.82
CA PHE A 86 -34.34 2.29 10.46
C PHE A 86 -35.54 2.28 11.41
N SER A 87 -35.32 2.37 12.73
CA SER A 87 -36.40 2.47 13.71
C SER A 87 -37.22 3.75 13.52
N MET A 88 -36.56 4.89 13.29
CA MET A 88 -37.25 6.16 12.99
C MET A 88 -38.08 6.08 11.70
N LEU A 89 -37.54 5.42 10.67
CA LEU A 89 -38.24 5.26 9.39
C LEU A 89 -39.46 4.35 9.55
N THR A 90 -39.34 3.27 10.33
CA THR A 90 -40.45 2.39 10.70
C THR A 90 -41.52 3.13 11.51
N ASP A 91 -41.11 3.96 12.48
CA ASP A 91 -42.03 4.76 13.29
C ASP A 91 -42.75 5.82 12.43
N LEU A 92 -42.05 6.43 11.47
CA LEU A 92 -42.63 7.38 10.51
C LEU A 92 -43.60 6.69 9.56
N GLU A 93 -43.26 5.51 9.06
CA GLU A 93 -44.13 4.69 8.21
C GLU A 93 -45.42 4.35 8.96
N LYS A 94 -45.31 3.88 10.21
CA LYS A 94 -46.47 3.60 11.06
C LYS A 94 -47.33 4.85 11.30
N LYS A 95 -46.71 6.01 11.56
CA LYS A 95 -47.43 7.28 11.70
C LYS A 95 -48.11 7.71 10.40
N ASN A 96 -47.47 7.49 9.26
CA ASN A 96 -48.04 7.79 7.96
C ASN A 96 -49.28 6.92 7.68
N ASP A 97 -49.21 5.62 8.01
CA ASP A 97 -50.33 4.69 7.92
C ASP A 97 -51.51 5.10 8.82
N GLU A 98 -51.22 5.47 10.07
CA GLU A 98 -52.23 5.99 11.00
C GLU A 98 -52.88 7.28 10.45
N LEU A 99 -52.10 8.19 9.88
CA LEU A 99 -52.59 9.43 9.30
C LEU A 99 -53.45 9.19 8.04
N MET A 100 -53.09 8.22 7.20
CA MET A 100 -53.89 7.80 6.05
C MET A 100 -55.23 7.19 6.50
N ARG A 101 -55.22 6.38 7.57
CA ARG A 101 -56.46 5.84 8.16
C ARG A 101 -57.34 6.95 8.73
N VAL A 102 -56.78 7.90 9.47
CA VAL A 102 -57.53 9.05 10.02
C VAL A 102 -58.11 9.92 8.91
N LYS A 103 -57.33 10.28 7.87
CA LYS A 103 -57.84 11.03 6.71
C LYS A 103 -58.99 10.31 6.01
N THR A 104 -58.91 8.99 5.89
CA THR A 104 -59.98 8.18 5.28
C THR A 104 -61.25 8.24 6.13
N VAL A 105 -61.13 8.11 7.45
CA VAL A 105 -62.27 8.22 8.38
C VAL A 105 -62.88 9.63 8.40
N GLU A 106 -62.05 10.68 8.33
CA GLU A 106 -62.52 12.08 8.24
C GLU A 106 -63.25 12.37 6.92
N ARG A 107 -62.78 11.83 5.79
CA ARG A 107 -63.50 11.94 4.50
C ARG A 107 -64.87 11.27 4.57
N ILE A 108 -64.95 10.08 5.15
CA ILE A 108 -66.22 9.35 5.35
C ILE A 108 -67.17 10.13 6.28
N LYS A 109 -66.65 10.82 7.30
CA LYS A 109 -67.47 11.68 8.18
C LYS A 109 -67.99 12.95 7.48
N LYS A 110 -67.17 13.60 6.64
CA LYS A 110 -67.57 14.79 5.86
C LYS A 110 -68.58 14.47 4.76
N GLU A 111 -68.49 13.30 4.13
CA GLU A 111 -69.51 12.83 3.17
C GLU A 111 -70.86 12.55 3.85
N LYS A 112 -70.85 11.96 5.05
CA LYS A 112 -72.09 11.69 5.80
C LYS A 112 -72.82 12.95 6.28
N SER A 113 -72.13 14.08 6.46
CA SER A 113 -72.78 15.36 6.81
C SER A 113 -73.42 16.09 5.62
N HIS A 114 -73.13 15.69 4.38
CA HIS A 114 -73.71 16.28 3.17
C HIS A 114 -74.78 15.41 2.50
N PHE A 115 -74.98 14.18 2.97
CA PHE A 115 -75.90 13.21 2.37
C PHE A 115 -77.07 12.89 3.32
N SER A 116 -77.85 13.90 3.69
CA SER A 116 -79.18 13.71 4.26
C SER A 116 -80.23 13.99 3.18
N SER A 117 -80.24 13.17 2.14
CA SER A 117 -81.41 12.79 1.34
C SER A 117 -80.92 12.10 0.08
N LEU A 118 -81.08 10.77 0.03
CA LEU A 118 -81.69 10.02 -1.06
C LEU A 118 -81.25 8.55 -1.01
N ASP A 119 -82.27 7.73 -0.84
CA ASP A 119 -82.47 6.35 -1.27
C ASP A 119 -81.28 5.38 -1.39
N SER A 120 -81.44 4.36 -0.55
CA SER A 120 -80.91 3.01 -0.67
C SER A 120 -80.78 2.50 -2.11
N LYS A 121 -79.55 2.47 -2.61
CA LYS A 121 -79.14 1.55 -3.67
C LYS A 121 -77.78 0.93 -3.32
N LYS A 122 -77.83 -0.39 -3.12
CA LYS A 122 -76.75 -1.38 -2.95
C LYS A 122 -75.33 -0.82 -3.18
N VAL A 123 -74.57 -0.66 -2.09
CA VAL A 123 -73.14 -0.37 -2.13
C VAL A 123 -72.41 -1.69 -2.34
N GLU A 124 -71.83 -1.88 -3.53
CA GLU A 124 -70.76 -2.85 -3.73
C GLU A 124 -69.51 -2.34 -3.01
N MET A 125 -68.94 -3.18 -2.14
CA MET A 125 -67.67 -2.90 -1.47
C MET A 125 -66.55 -2.86 -2.53
N PRO A 126 -65.63 -1.88 -2.47
CA PRO A 126 -64.47 -1.89 -3.35
C PRO A 126 -63.58 -3.08 -3.00
N ASP A 127 -63.12 -3.74 -4.06
CA ASP A 127 -62.39 -5.00 -4.05
C ASP A 127 -61.08 -4.91 -3.26
N ILE A 128 -60.77 -5.99 -2.55
CA ILE A 128 -59.60 -6.13 -1.68
C ILE A 128 -58.39 -6.50 -2.57
N GLU A 129 -57.98 -5.61 -3.47
CA GLU A 129 -56.81 -5.82 -4.34
C GLU A 129 -55.51 -5.21 -3.79
N ASP A 130 -55.58 -4.26 -2.86
CA ASP A 130 -54.38 -3.56 -2.36
C ASP A 130 -53.56 -4.33 -1.29
N LYS A 131 -54.10 -5.42 -0.72
CA LYS A 131 -53.35 -6.24 0.25
C LYS A 131 -52.37 -7.24 -0.39
N LYS A 132 -52.48 -7.51 -1.69
CA LYS A 132 -51.56 -8.43 -2.40
C LYS A 132 -50.28 -7.76 -2.89
N ARG A 133 -50.22 -6.43 -2.97
CA ARG A 133 -49.00 -5.68 -3.37
C ARG A 133 -47.95 -5.64 -2.26
N VAL A 134 -48.38 -5.50 -1.01
CA VAL A 134 -47.47 -5.35 0.14
C VAL A 134 -46.73 -6.65 0.51
N ASN A 135 -47.34 -7.81 0.29
CA ASN A 135 -46.68 -9.09 0.61
C ASN A 135 -45.59 -9.46 -0.40
N ASN A 136 -45.72 -9.01 -1.66
CA ASN A 136 -44.65 -9.19 -2.66
C ASN A 136 -43.46 -8.25 -2.40
N GLU A 137 -43.69 -7.08 -1.81
CA GLU A 137 -42.62 -6.11 -1.51
C GLU A 137 -41.73 -6.58 -0.36
N TYR A 138 -42.28 -7.33 0.61
CA TYR A 138 -41.52 -7.93 1.70
C TYR A 138 -40.51 -9.01 1.22
N TYR A 139 -40.91 -9.87 0.28
CA TYR A 139 -40.01 -10.85 -0.33
C TYR A 139 -39.03 -10.21 -1.34
N ASN A 140 -39.46 -9.13 -2.01
CA ASN A 140 -38.60 -8.41 -2.96
C ASN A 140 -37.53 -7.58 -2.25
N LEU A 141 -37.80 -6.99 -1.09
CA LEU A 141 -36.79 -6.25 -0.32
C LEU A 141 -35.71 -7.21 0.21
N GLN A 142 -36.12 -8.37 0.74
CA GLN A 142 -35.19 -9.38 1.24
C GLN A 142 -34.33 -9.99 0.11
N ASN A 143 -34.90 -10.16 -1.09
CA ASN A 143 -34.14 -10.54 -2.27
C ASN A 143 -33.22 -9.42 -2.77
N THR A 144 -33.63 -8.15 -2.70
CA THR A 144 -32.79 -6.99 -3.06
C THR A 144 -31.57 -6.87 -2.12
N PHE A 145 -31.76 -7.16 -0.83
CA PHE A 145 -30.64 -7.23 0.12
C PHE A 145 -29.71 -8.42 -0.19
N ARG A 146 -30.26 -9.59 -0.48
CA ARG A 146 -29.45 -10.77 -0.85
C ARG A 146 -28.68 -10.57 -2.15
N GLU A 147 -29.30 -9.92 -3.14
CA GLU A 147 -28.67 -9.50 -4.40
C GLU A 147 -27.61 -8.42 -4.19
N SER A 148 -27.79 -7.51 -3.22
CA SER A 148 -26.77 -6.53 -2.83
C SER A 148 -25.53 -7.19 -2.21
N TYR A 149 -25.70 -8.23 -1.40
CA TYR A 149 -24.58 -8.98 -0.83
C TYR A 149 -23.90 -9.88 -1.88
N THR A 150 -24.65 -10.51 -2.79
CA THR A 150 -24.05 -11.30 -3.89
C THR A 150 -23.39 -10.42 -4.95
N ALA A 151 -23.95 -9.25 -5.26
CA ALA A 151 -23.33 -8.28 -6.16
C ALA A 151 -22.07 -7.64 -5.55
N GLN A 152 -22.00 -7.50 -4.22
CA GLN A 152 -20.76 -7.09 -3.55
C GLN A 152 -19.72 -8.22 -3.51
N THR A 153 -20.11 -9.49 -3.40
CA THR A 153 -19.16 -10.62 -3.53
C THR A 153 -18.70 -10.83 -4.97
N ASP A 154 -19.56 -10.57 -5.96
CA ASP A 154 -19.21 -10.63 -7.39
C ASP A 154 -18.31 -9.44 -7.78
N GLN A 155 -18.46 -8.26 -7.16
CA GLN A 155 -17.52 -7.14 -7.29
C GLN A 155 -16.18 -7.38 -6.57
N ILE A 156 -16.15 -8.24 -5.55
CA ILE A 156 -14.91 -8.71 -4.91
C ILE A 156 -14.22 -9.76 -5.80
N GLU A 157 -14.96 -10.65 -6.46
CA GLU A 157 -14.40 -11.58 -7.46
C GLU A 157 -13.96 -10.87 -8.75
N GLU A 158 -14.66 -9.83 -9.19
CA GLU A 158 -14.26 -8.97 -10.31
C GLU A 158 -13.00 -8.13 -9.96
N ASN A 159 -12.82 -7.78 -8.67
CA ASN A 159 -11.57 -7.15 -8.19
C ASN A 159 -10.38 -8.12 -8.12
N ILE A 160 -10.59 -9.43 -8.09
CA ILE A 160 -9.50 -10.41 -8.28
C ILE A 160 -9.04 -10.44 -9.75
N GLY A 161 -9.94 -10.14 -10.70
CA GLY A 161 -9.65 -10.01 -12.13
C GLY A 161 -8.80 -8.78 -12.50
N ASN A 162 -8.79 -7.73 -11.67
CA ASN A 162 -8.07 -6.48 -11.94
C ASN A 162 -6.56 -6.48 -11.59
N ARG A 163 -5.99 -7.59 -11.10
CA ARG A 163 -4.54 -7.70 -10.84
C ARG A 163 -3.68 -7.50 -12.08
N GLN A 164 -4.18 -7.81 -13.27
CA GLN A 164 -3.41 -7.66 -14.52
C GLN A 164 -3.17 -6.19 -14.90
N ASN A 165 -4.08 -5.29 -14.53
CA ASN A 165 -3.99 -3.87 -14.87
C ASN A 165 -3.09 -3.10 -13.89
N GLU A 166 -3.09 -3.46 -12.60
CA GLU A 166 -2.16 -2.90 -11.62
C GLU A 166 -0.72 -3.36 -11.88
N GLU A 167 -0.48 -4.62 -12.25
CA GLU A 167 0.85 -5.08 -12.67
C GLU A 167 1.36 -4.33 -13.91
N MET A 168 0.48 -4.04 -14.88
CA MET A 168 0.85 -3.28 -16.08
C MET A 168 1.18 -1.82 -15.74
N LEU A 169 0.41 -1.18 -14.84
CA LEU A 169 0.67 0.19 -14.36
C LEU A 169 1.94 0.27 -13.50
N ILE A 170 2.16 -0.68 -12.59
CA ILE A 170 3.38 -0.77 -11.78
C ILE A 170 4.60 -1.02 -12.67
N LYS A 171 4.49 -1.87 -13.69
CA LYS A 171 5.56 -2.14 -14.65
C LYS A 171 5.84 -0.92 -15.54
N GLN A 172 4.83 -0.15 -15.92
CA GLN A 172 4.99 1.12 -16.64
C GLN A 172 5.60 2.22 -15.76
N LEU A 173 5.21 2.31 -14.49
CA LEU A 173 5.79 3.24 -13.51
C LEU A 173 7.23 2.88 -13.18
N ALA A 174 7.54 1.59 -13.01
CA ALA A 174 8.90 1.09 -12.82
C ALA A 174 9.78 1.39 -14.05
N LYS A 175 9.29 1.12 -15.26
CA LYS A 175 10.00 1.42 -16.51
C LYS A 175 10.22 2.94 -16.68
N ASN A 176 9.24 3.77 -16.35
CA ASN A 176 9.41 5.24 -16.39
C ASN A 176 10.37 5.76 -15.32
N LYS A 177 10.41 5.13 -14.14
CA LYS A 177 11.35 5.47 -13.07
C LYS A 177 12.78 5.11 -13.45
N GLU A 178 12.98 3.93 -14.04
CA GLU A 178 14.28 3.44 -14.53
C GLU A 178 14.82 4.31 -15.68
N LEU A 179 13.96 4.74 -16.61
CA LEU A 179 14.31 5.69 -17.67
C LEU A 179 14.77 7.05 -17.12
N LYS A 180 14.09 7.56 -16.09
CA LYS A 180 14.49 8.82 -15.42
C LYS A 180 15.81 8.67 -14.66
N GLU A 181 16.03 7.53 -14.00
CA GLU A 181 17.24 7.27 -13.23
C GLU A 181 18.47 7.11 -14.15
N ASN A 182 18.31 6.42 -15.28
CA ASN A 182 19.38 6.28 -16.28
C ASN A 182 19.72 7.62 -16.94
N SER A 183 18.71 8.44 -17.29
CA SER A 183 18.95 9.78 -17.81
C SER A 183 19.67 10.71 -16.82
N LEU A 184 19.44 10.54 -15.51
CA LEU A 184 20.14 11.29 -14.47
C LEU A 184 21.59 10.83 -14.32
N LYS A 185 21.85 9.52 -14.35
CA LYS A 185 23.21 8.95 -14.33
C LYS A 185 24.03 9.45 -15.52
N ASP A 186 23.47 9.38 -16.72
CA ASP A 186 24.13 9.82 -17.96
C ASP A 186 24.50 11.31 -17.90
N LYS A 187 23.59 12.15 -17.39
CA LYS A 187 23.86 13.59 -17.19
C LYS A 187 24.96 13.85 -16.17
N ILE A 188 24.97 13.13 -15.04
CA ILE A 188 26.01 13.27 -14.02
C ILE A 188 27.39 12.92 -14.60
N ILE A 189 27.46 11.84 -15.37
CA ILE A 189 28.69 11.39 -16.01
C ILE A 189 29.16 12.37 -17.09
N GLU A 190 28.24 12.89 -17.90
CA GLU A 190 28.55 13.91 -18.92
C GLU A 190 29.15 15.18 -18.30
N TYR A 191 28.57 15.69 -17.21
CA TYR A 191 29.11 16.87 -16.53
C TYR A 191 30.45 16.60 -15.85
N TYR A 192 30.64 15.40 -15.31
CA TYR A 192 31.92 14.99 -14.73
C TYR A 192 33.02 14.89 -15.80
N ASN A 193 32.72 14.31 -16.97
CA ASN A 193 33.64 14.22 -18.10
C ASN A 193 33.99 15.59 -18.70
N ARG A 194 33.13 16.60 -18.51
CA ARG A 194 33.41 18.01 -18.85
C ARG A 194 34.31 18.72 -17.82
N GLY A 195 34.75 18.03 -16.77
CA GLY A 195 35.64 18.58 -15.74
C GLY A 195 34.93 19.38 -14.65
N MET A 196 33.61 19.29 -14.53
CA MET A 196 32.85 19.98 -13.50
C MET A 196 33.05 19.32 -12.12
N SER A 197 33.11 20.11 -11.06
CA SER A 197 33.28 19.56 -9.71
C SER A 197 31.99 18.91 -9.19
N ILE A 198 32.14 17.89 -8.35
CA ILE A 198 31.01 17.13 -7.74
C ILE A 198 30.00 18.06 -7.07
N ASN A 199 30.47 19.14 -6.44
CA ASN A 199 29.62 20.11 -5.75
C ASN A 199 28.81 21.00 -6.71
N GLU A 200 29.35 21.30 -7.89
CA GLU A 200 28.66 22.08 -8.94
C GLU A 200 27.61 21.22 -9.64
N ILE A 201 27.93 19.95 -9.94
CA ILE A 201 26.99 18.97 -10.50
C ILE A 201 25.81 18.76 -9.54
N ALA A 202 26.10 18.60 -8.25
CA ALA A 202 25.10 18.45 -7.20
C ALA A 202 24.13 19.65 -7.13
N LYS A 203 24.65 20.88 -7.22
CA LYS A 203 23.84 22.10 -7.26
C LYS A 203 23.02 22.23 -8.54
N MET A 204 23.59 21.90 -9.70
CA MET A 204 22.89 21.98 -10.99
C MET A 204 21.75 20.97 -11.11
N LEU A 205 21.89 19.79 -10.49
CA LEU A 205 20.90 18.71 -10.58
C LEU A 205 19.95 18.65 -9.37
N ASP A 206 20.11 19.54 -8.40
CA ASP A 206 19.41 19.53 -7.11
C ASP A 206 19.49 18.16 -6.44
N LYS A 207 20.73 17.63 -6.33
CA LYS A 207 21.04 16.32 -5.76
C LYS A 207 22.08 16.43 -4.65
N GLY A 208 22.13 15.44 -3.77
CA GLY A 208 23.13 15.39 -2.72
C GLY A 208 24.54 15.19 -3.31
N SER A 209 25.54 15.94 -2.82
CA SER A 209 26.94 15.77 -3.25
C SER A 209 27.46 14.35 -3.03
N GLY A 210 26.96 13.65 -2.00
CA GLY A 210 27.22 12.22 -1.77
C GLY A 210 26.60 11.29 -2.81
N GLU A 211 25.40 11.60 -3.30
CA GLU A 211 24.72 10.79 -4.34
C GLU A 211 25.45 10.91 -5.69
N VAL A 212 25.84 12.14 -6.05
CA VAL A 212 26.63 12.41 -7.26
C VAL A 212 27.98 11.70 -7.21
N LYS A 213 28.69 11.78 -6.07
CA LYS A 213 29.95 11.07 -5.87
C LYS A 213 29.80 9.56 -6.00
N LEU A 214 28.76 9.00 -5.38
CA LEU A 214 28.49 7.56 -5.44
C LEU A 214 28.25 7.08 -6.89
N ILE A 215 27.49 7.84 -7.68
CA ILE A 215 27.22 7.50 -9.08
C ILE A 215 28.51 7.51 -9.92
N ILE A 216 29.37 8.52 -9.71
CA ILE A 216 30.67 8.61 -10.40
C ILE A 216 31.59 7.45 -9.98
N ASP A 217 31.68 7.15 -8.69
CA ASP A 217 32.52 6.08 -8.15
C ASP A 217 32.07 4.69 -8.66
N LEU A 218 30.76 4.47 -8.82
CA LEU A 218 30.21 3.24 -9.38
C LEU A 218 30.46 3.11 -10.89
N TYR A 219 30.38 4.20 -11.64
CA TYR A 219 30.65 4.21 -13.08
C TYR A 219 32.13 3.96 -13.41
N ASN A 220 33.04 4.60 -12.68
CA ASN A 220 34.49 4.43 -12.88
C ASN A 220 34.99 3.03 -12.45
N ARG A 221 34.26 2.31 -11.62
CA ARG A 221 34.57 0.91 -11.27
C ARG A 221 34.13 -0.10 -12.32
N ASN A 222 33.14 0.22 -13.15
CA ASN A 222 32.62 -0.66 -14.20
C ASN A 222 33.35 -0.50 -15.55
N THR A 223 34.31 0.41 -15.66
CA THR A 223 35.06 0.73 -16.89
C THR A 223 36.50 0.20 -16.89
N LEU A 224 36.85 -0.65 -15.91
CA LEU A 224 38.09 -1.43 -15.79
C LEU A 224 37.77 -2.93 -15.83
#